data_AF-A0A0L6U7T0-F1
#
_entry.id   AF-A0A0L6U7T0-F1
#
_cell.length_a   1.000
_cell.length_b   1.000
_cell.length_c   1.000
_cell.angle_alpha   90.00
_cell.angle_beta   90.00
_cell.angle_gamma   90.00
#
_symmetry.space_group_name_H-M   'P 1'
#
loop_
_entity.id
_entity.type
_entity.pdbx_description
1 polymer ?
#
loop_
_entity_poly.entity_id
_entity_poly.type
_entity_poly.pdbx_seq_one_letter_code
_entity_poly.pdbx_strand_id
1 'polypeptide(L)'
;CAKSGNKGVNASSERIRTSSRDYEDVCAAQKANLEEQTRVTSIVAAVAKKFNPSNILKLEGSNLRQWERMLWLHASERFGNTDFFAPEDGVVSNPANKKIGRGIINSLVHTDLTYDLLDLPSLAAVFDHLMLKFHVVNREAQIQAWLSFINTEPGKNKNTAKLHKAFRNTVWYSSMLKN
;
A
#
# COMPACT_ATOMS: atom_id res chain seq x y z
N CYS A 1 -61.28 33.56 32.04
CA CYS A 1 -60.75 32.20 32.21
C CYS A 1 -59.81 31.84 31.07
N ALA A 2 -58.55 31.55 31.41
CA ALA A 2 -57.44 31.34 30.49
C ALA A 2 -57.52 30.00 29.73
N LYS A 3 -57.11 30.00 28.46
CA LYS A 3 -56.60 28.82 27.74
C LYS A 3 -55.30 29.21 27.04
N SER A 4 -54.24 29.32 27.83
CA SER A 4 -52.86 29.48 27.38
C SER A 4 -52.08 28.33 28.03
N GLY A 5 -51.87 27.24 27.31
CA GLY A 5 -51.19 26.08 27.88
C GLY A 5 -51.17 24.84 26.97
N ASN A 6 -50.83 24.96 25.69
CA ASN A 6 -50.59 23.76 24.86
C ASN A 6 -49.57 23.91 23.71
N LYS A 7 -49.11 25.13 23.38
CA LYS A 7 -48.08 25.33 22.34
C LYS A 7 -46.65 25.04 22.81
N GLY A 8 -46.33 25.27 24.09
CA GLY A 8 -44.98 25.06 24.64
C GLY A 8 -44.60 23.60 24.88
N VAL A 9 -45.58 22.70 25.07
CA VAL A 9 -45.35 21.28 25.33
C VAL A 9 -45.06 20.51 24.03
N ASN A 10 -45.73 20.86 22.92
CA ASN A 10 -45.47 20.24 21.62
C ASN A 10 -44.09 20.58 21.05
N ALA A 11 -43.67 21.84 21.11
CA ALA A 11 -42.36 22.27 20.59
C ALA A 11 -41.16 21.72 21.40
N SER A 12 -41.36 21.43 22.68
CA SER A 12 -40.36 20.76 23.52
C SER A 12 -40.34 19.25 23.28
N SER A 13 -41.51 18.64 23.07
CA SER A 13 -41.63 17.21 22.72
C SER A 13 -41.04 16.89 21.33
N GLU A 14 -41.22 17.78 20.36
CA GLU A 14 -40.60 17.66 19.03
C GLU A 14 -39.08 17.80 19.09
N ARG A 15 -38.55 18.78 19.85
CA ARG A 15 -37.09 18.94 20.04
C ARG A 15 -36.43 17.74 20.71
N ILE A 16 -37.11 17.12 21.68
CA ILE A 16 -36.61 15.91 22.35
C ILE A 16 -36.62 14.73 21.38
N ARG A 17 -37.66 14.57 20.55
CA ARG A 17 -37.70 13.52 19.52
C ARG A 17 -36.61 13.69 18.46
N THR A 18 -36.38 14.92 17.98
CA THR A 18 -35.31 15.17 16.99
C THR A 18 -33.94 14.90 17.60
N SER A 19 -33.70 15.34 18.83
CA SER A 19 -32.43 15.07 19.53
C SER A 19 -32.20 13.58 19.80
N SER A 20 -33.25 12.81 20.10
CA SER A 20 -33.15 11.35 20.28
C SER A 20 -32.82 10.65 18.96
N ARG A 21 -33.47 11.08 17.86
CA ARG A 21 -33.23 10.52 16.53
C ARG A 21 -31.82 10.83 16.03
N ASP A 22 -31.35 12.07 16.22
CA ASP A 22 -30.00 12.47 15.84
C ASP A 22 -28.94 11.67 16.62
N TYR A 23 -29.19 11.37 17.90
CA TYR A 23 -28.33 10.51 18.71
C TYR A 23 -28.34 9.05 18.22
N GLU A 24 -29.52 8.50 17.91
CA GLU A 24 -29.67 7.16 17.35
C GLU A 24 -28.95 7.03 15.99
N ASP A 25 -29.06 8.05 15.13
CA ASP A 25 -28.39 8.10 13.82
C ASP A 25 -26.86 8.15 13.96
N VAL A 26 -26.33 8.94 14.91
CA VAL A 26 -24.89 8.99 15.21
C VAL A 26 -24.41 7.63 15.75
N CYS A 27 -25.16 7.01 16.67
CA CYS A 27 -24.83 5.69 17.18
C CYS A 27 -24.86 4.62 16.08
N ALA A 28 -25.86 4.66 15.20
CA ALA A 28 -25.96 3.74 14.06
C ALA A 28 -24.79 3.93 13.07
N ALA A 29 -24.44 5.17 12.75
CA ALA A 29 -23.29 5.48 11.90
C ALA A 29 -21.96 5.02 12.51
N GLN A 30 -21.77 5.23 13.82
CA GLN A 30 -20.57 4.77 14.52
C GLN A 30 -20.47 3.24 14.54
N LYS A 31 -21.58 2.55 14.78
CA LYS A 31 -21.65 1.08 14.73
C LYS A 31 -21.31 0.56 13.34
N ALA A 32 -21.91 1.13 12.29
CA ALA A 32 -21.62 0.74 10.91
C ALA A 32 -20.13 0.97 10.54
N ASN A 33 -19.53 2.07 11.00
CA ASN A 33 -18.11 2.33 10.80
C ASN A 33 -17.24 1.29 11.52
N LEU A 34 -17.55 0.92 12.76
CA LEU A 34 -16.80 -0.12 13.49
C LEU A 34 -16.90 -1.48 12.78
N GLU A 35 -18.10 -1.86 12.33
CA GLU A 35 -18.31 -3.08 11.56
C GLU A 35 -17.51 -3.07 10.25
N GLU A 36 -17.46 -1.93 9.55
CA GLU A 36 -16.63 -1.76 8.35
C GLU A 36 -15.13 -1.92 8.69
N GLN A 37 -14.64 -1.29 9.75
CA GLN A 37 -13.23 -1.38 10.17
C GLN A 37 -12.84 -2.80 10.58
N THR A 38 -13.71 -3.50 11.32
CA THR A 38 -13.52 -4.91 11.65
C THR A 38 -13.42 -5.74 10.37
N ARG A 39 -14.33 -5.53 9.41
CA ARG A 39 -14.33 -6.25 8.13
C ARG A 39 -13.04 -5.98 7.35
N VAL A 40 -12.63 -4.72 7.22
CA VAL A 40 -11.38 -4.33 6.54
C VAL A 40 -10.19 -5.01 7.20
N THR A 41 -10.08 -4.92 8.52
CA THR A 41 -8.95 -5.47 9.29
C THR A 41 -8.88 -6.99 9.16
N SER A 42 -10.01 -7.70 9.29
CA SER A 42 -10.07 -9.15 9.11
C SER A 42 -9.63 -9.58 7.72
N ILE A 43 -10.04 -8.84 6.67
CA ILE A 43 -9.64 -9.13 5.29
C ILE A 43 -8.15 -8.89 5.09
N VAL A 44 -7.64 -7.74 5.54
CA VAL A 44 -6.21 -7.40 5.42
C VAL A 44 -5.37 -8.44 6.15
N ALA A 45 -5.72 -8.82 7.37
CA ALA A 45 -5.02 -9.85 8.13
C ALA A 45 -5.05 -11.22 7.42
N ALA A 46 -6.19 -11.60 6.84
CA ALA A 46 -6.31 -12.85 6.09
C ALA A 46 -5.45 -12.86 4.82
N VAL A 47 -5.35 -11.73 4.11
CA VAL A 47 -4.49 -11.58 2.93
C VAL A 47 -3.02 -11.56 3.35
N ALA A 48 -2.63 -10.74 4.33
CA ALA A 48 -1.26 -10.62 4.81
C ALA A 48 -0.67 -11.95 5.28
N LYS A 49 -1.48 -12.82 5.91
CA LYS A 49 -1.07 -14.18 6.31
C LYS A 49 -0.65 -15.08 5.15
N LYS A 50 -1.07 -14.79 3.91
CA LYS A 50 -0.69 -15.57 2.73
C LYS A 50 0.67 -15.16 2.17
N PHE A 51 1.23 -14.03 2.61
CA PHE A 51 2.50 -13.55 2.10
C PHE A 51 3.66 -14.20 2.84
N ASN A 52 4.63 -14.70 2.07
CA ASN A 52 5.93 -15.03 2.59
C ASN A 52 6.64 -13.74 3.03
N PRO A 53 7.29 -13.69 4.19
CA PRO A 53 8.13 -12.56 4.60
C PRO A 53 9.15 -12.11 3.53
N SER A 54 9.64 -13.00 2.67
CA SER A 54 10.52 -12.65 1.55
C SER A 54 9.87 -11.77 0.48
N ASN A 55 8.54 -11.76 0.43
CA ASN A 55 7.74 -10.98 -0.51
C ASN A 55 7.31 -9.62 0.05
N ILE A 56 7.62 -9.30 1.31
CA ILE A 56 7.40 -7.95 1.89
C ILE A 56 8.43 -6.99 1.28
N LEU A 57 7.99 -5.84 0.77
CA LEU A 57 8.87 -4.86 0.12
C LEU A 57 9.94 -4.38 1.12
N LYS A 58 11.19 -4.66 0.80
CA LYS A 58 12.32 -4.28 1.63
C LYS A 58 12.55 -2.77 1.58
N LEU A 59 13.19 -2.25 2.62
CA LEU A 59 13.50 -0.83 2.76
C LEU A 59 14.30 -0.28 1.57
N GLU A 60 15.23 -1.07 1.02
CA GLU A 60 16.02 -0.71 -0.16
C GLU A 60 15.36 -1.06 -1.50
N GLY A 61 14.19 -1.71 -1.49
CA GLY A 61 13.44 -2.09 -2.70
C GLY A 61 14.08 -3.20 -3.54
N SER A 62 15.05 -3.94 -3.00
CA SER A 62 15.77 -4.99 -3.74
C SER A 62 14.84 -6.10 -4.28
N ASN A 63 13.68 -6.31 -3.68
CA ASN A 63 12.66 -7.26 -4.11
C ASN A 63 11.43 -6.63 -4.79
N LEU A 64 11.52 -5.38 -5.29
CA LEU A 64 10.38 -4.64 -5.87
C LEU A 64 9.56 -5.46 -6.88
N ARG A 65 10.20 -6.10 -7.86
CA ARG A 65 9.49 -6.88 -8.89
C ARG A 65 8.77 -8.09 -8.32
N GLN A 66 9.34 -8.74 -7.30
CA GLN A 66 8.73 -9.89 -6.66
C GLN A 66 7.53 -9.44 -5.82
N TRP A 67 7.69 -8.36 -5.06
CA TRP A 67 6.60 -7.72 -4.31
C TRP A 67 5.45 -7.31 -5.22
N GLU A 68 5.74 -6.61 -6.32
CA GLU A 68 4.76 -6.13 -7.31
C GLU A 68 3.95 -7.30 -7.91
N ARG A 69 4.63 -8.37 -8.34
CA ARG A 69 3.95 -9.58 -8.86
C ARG A 69 2.99 -10.21 -7.85
N MET A 70 3.41 -10.29 -6.60
CA MET A 70 2.56 -10.84 -5.54
C MET A 70 1.37 -9.92 -5.25
N LEU A 71 1.58 -8.60 -5.31
CA LEU A 71 0.51 -7.63 -5.15
C LEU A 71 -0.54 -7.79 -6.26
N TRP A 72 -0.13 -7.94 -7.52
CA TRP A 72 -1.02 -8.19 -8.66
C TRP A 72 -1.77 -9.52 -8.58
N LEU A 73 -1.11 -10.59 -8.15
CA LEU A 73 -1.75 -11.89 -7.93
C LEU A 73 -2.91 -11.76 -6.94
N HIS A 74 -2.67 -11.15 -5.79
CA HIS A 74 -3.71 -11.01 -4.77
C HIS A 74 -4.77 -9.96 -5.12
N ALA A 75 -4.43 -8.96 -5.94
CA ALA A 75 -5.43 -8.06 -6.52
C ALA A 75 -6.46 -8.82 -7.37
N SER A 76 -5.97 -9.69 -8.25
CA SER A 76 -6.79 -10.56 -9.09
C SER A 76 -7.66 -11.49 -8.25
N GLU A 77 -7.07 -12.22 -7.29
CA GLU A 77 -7.81 -13.14 -6.42
C GLU A 77 -8.90 -12.45 -5.59
N ARG A 78 -8.62 -11.23 -5.10
CA ARG A 78 -9.48 -10.56 -4.13
C ARG A 78 -10.53 -9.67 -4.77
N PHE A 79 -10.15 -8.94 -5.80
CA PHE A 79 -10.96 -7.90 -6.42
C PHE A 79 -11.43 -8.27 -7.82
N GLY A 80 -10.95 -9.40 -8.39
CA GLY A 80 -11.22 -9.78 -9.77
C GLY A 80 -10.60 -8.83 -10.79
N ASN A 81 -9.63 -8.01 -10.37
CA ASN A 81 -8.97 -7.01 -11.19
C ASN A 81 -7.48 -6.99 -10.83
N THR A 82 -6.63 -7.35 -11.80
CA THR A 82 -5.17 -7.25 -11.66
C THR A 82 -4.77 -5.81 -11.43
N ASP A 83 -5.31 -4.85 -12.19
CA ASP A 83 -4.85 -3.47 -12.20
C ASP A 83 -5.50 -2.62 -11.08
N PHE A 84 -6.02 -3.26 -10.03
CA PHE A 84 -6.75 -2.60 -8.95
C PHE A 84 -5.95 -1.49 -8.25
N PHE A 85 -4.63 -1.65 -8.15
CA PHE A 85 -3.73 -0.68 -7.51
C PHE A 85 -3.24 0.44 -8.43
N ALA A 86 -3.29 0.23 -9.75
CA ALA A 86 -2.99 1.23 -10.77
C ALA A 86 -4.11 1.26 -11.83
N PRO A 87 -5.34 1.60 -11.42
CA PRO A 87 -6.47 1.59 -12.33
C PRO A 87 -6.36 2.73 -13.36
N GLU A 88 -6.91 2.53 -14.55
CA GLU A 88 -7.06 3.62 -15.52
C GLU A 88 -7.90 4.77 -14.96
N ASP A 89 -7.62 5.99 -15.46
CA ASP A 89 -8.33 7.19 -15.06
C ASP A 89 -9.84 7.03 -15.26
N GLY A 90 -10.61 7.36 -14.22
CA GLY A 90 -12.08 7.30 -14.24
C GLY A 90 -12.69 5.97 -13.75
N VAL A 91 -11.89 4.96 -13.43
CA VAL A 91 -12.41 3.71 -12.83
C VAL A 91 -12.85 3.96 -11.38
N VAL A 92 -14.17 3.91 -11.14
CA VAL A 92 -14.75 4.06 -9.81
C VAL A 92 -14.61 2.77 -9.01
N SER A 93 -13.70 2.76 -8.05
CA SER A 93 -13.51 1.63 -7.14
C SER A 93 -14.20 1.88 -5.79
N ASN A 94 -14.83 0.83 -5.23
CA ASN A 94 -15.55 0.87 -3.96
C ASN A 94 -14.66 1.41 -2.82
N PRO A 95 -15.10 2.43 -2.04
CA PRO A 95 -14.33 2.98 -0.92
C PRO A 95 -13.81 1.94 0.08
N ALA A 96 -14.62 0.93 0.41
CA ALA A 96 -14.20 -0.13 1.33
C ALA A 96 -13.11 -1.02 0.71
N ASN A 97 -13.17 -1.27 -0.59
CA ASN A 97 -12.10 -1.99 -1.30
C ASN A 97 -10.81 -1.17 -1.32
N LYS A 98 -10.88 0.16 -1.49
CA LYS A 98 -9.71 1.04 -1.39
C LYS A 98 -9.07 0.98 -0.01
N LYS A 99 -9.86 0.99 1.07
CA LYS A 99 -9.37 0.80 2.46
C LYS A 99 -8.66 -0.55 2.62
N ILE A 100 -9.26 -1.63 2.09
CA ILE A 100 -8.64 -2.96 2.09
C ILE A 100 -7.31 -2.94 1.31
N GLY A 101 -7.30 -2.42 0.09
CA GLY A 101 -6.10 -2.33 -0.73
C GLY A 101 -4.97 -1.56 -0.04
N ARG A 102 -5.31 -0.44 0.61
CA ARG A 102 -4.33 0.35 1.38
C ARG A 102 -3.79 -0.44 2.57
N GLY A 103 -4.65 -1.14 3.30
CA GLY A 103 -4.24 -2.01 4.39
C GLY A 103 -3.34 -3.17 3.92
N ILE A 104 -3.62 -3.73 2.74
CA ILE A 104 -2.77 -4.74 2.11
C ILE A 104 -1.39 -4.16 1.81
N ILE A 105 -1.28 -3.02 1.12
CA ILE A 105 0.03 -2.39 0.84
C ILE A 105 0.78 -2.12 2.14
N ASN A 106 0.14 -1.50 3.14
CA ASN A 106 0.77 -1.20 4.43
C ASN A 106 1.27 -2.46 5.15
N SER A 107 0.61 -3.61 4.98
CA SER A 107 1.06 -4.88 5.57
C SER A 107 2.21 -5.53 4.80
N LEU A 108 2.51 -5.04 3.59
CA LEU A 108 3.46 -5.62 2.66
C LEU A 108 4.64 -4.71 2.37
N VAL A 109 4.82 -3.65 3.14
CA VAL A 109 6.00 -2.80 3.09
C VAL A 109 6.78 -2.93 4.39
N HIS A 110 8.09 -2.68 4.33
CA HIS A 110 8.91 -2.51 5.51
C HIS A 110 8.33 -1.42 6.41
N THR A 111 8.38 -1.61 7.74
CA THR A 111 7.76 -0.69 8.72
C THR A 111 8.23 0.74 8.55
N ASP A 112 9.51 0.93 8.21
CA ASP A 112 10.11 2.25 8.02
C ASP A 112 9.60 2.98 6.78
N LEU A 113 8.96 2.27 5.83
CA LEU A 113 8.30 2.89 4.68
C LEU A 113 6.88 3.37 5.01
N THR A 114 6.26 2.87 6.07
CA THR A 114 4.84 3.13 6.37
C THR A 114 4.56 4.63 6.56
N TYR A 115 5.50 5.35 7.17
CA TYR A 115 5.36 6.80 7.41
C TYR A 115 5.26 7.59 6.11
N ASP A 116 6.05 7.24 5.10
CA ASP A 116 6.02 7.89 3.77
C ASP A 116 4.68 7.71 3.05
N LEU A 117 3.87 6.73 3.47
CA LEU A 117 2.60 6.39 2.84
C LEU A 117 1.37 7.00 3.54
N LEU A 118 1.54 7.57 4.74
CA LEU A 118 0.42 8.02 5.58
C LEU A 118 -0.37 9.16 4.95
N ASP A 119 0.33 10.12 4.35
CA ASP A 119 -0.26 11.38 3.85
C ASP A 119 -0.70 11.31 2.38
N LEU A 120 -0.53 10.16 1.73
CA LEU A 120 -0.89 9.99 0.34
C LEU A 120 -2.42 9.88 0.17
N PRO A 121 -3.02 10.68 -0.73
CA PRO A 121 -4.47 10.92 -0.76
C PRO A 121 -5.30 9.76 -1.31
N SER A 122 -4.65 8.80 -1.97
CA SER A 122 -5.34 7.70 -2.64
C SER A 122 -4.50 6.43 -2.67
N LEU A 123 -5.16 5.30 -2.89
CA LEU A 123 -4.49 4.02 -3.07
C LEU A 123 -3.52 4.03 -4.28
N ALA A 124 -3.94 4.64 -5.39
CA ALA A 124 -3.09 4.79 -6.57
C ALA A 124 -1.85 5.63 -6.25
N ALA A 125 -2.02 6.76 -5.54
CA ALA A 125 -0.89 7.59 -5.13
C ALA A 125 0.11 6.84 -4.22
N VAL A 126 -0.38 5.97 -3.34
CA VAL A 126 0.47 5.07 -2.53
C VAL A 126 1.27 4.13 -3.42
N PHE A 127 0.62 3.47 -4.37
CA PHE A 127 1.27 2.55 -5.29
C PHE A 127 2.31 3.27 -6.17
N ASP A 128 1.92 4.37 -6.81
CA ASP A 128 2.79 5.17 -7.69
C ASP A 128 4.01 5.70 -6.94
N HIS A 129 3.84 6.15 -5.70
CA HIS A 129 4.94 6.62 -4.87
C HIS A 129 5.99 5.52 -4.63
N LEU A 130 5.54 4.31 -4.27
CA LEU A 130 6.43 3.17 -4.06
C LEU A 130 7.15 2.78 -5.36
N MET A 131 6.40 2.71 -6.47
CA MET A 131 6.97 2.39 -7.79
C MET A 131 8.02 3.43 -8.19
N LEU A 132 7.74 4.72 -8.04
CA LEU A 132 8.67 5.80 -8.38
C LEU A 132 9.93 5.75 -7.50
N LYS A 133 9.76 5.67 -6.17
CA LYS A 133 10.86 5.67 -5.20
C LYS A 133 11.87 4.56 -5.51
N PHE A 134 11.39 3.34 -5.71
CA PHE A 134 12.26 2.18 -5.90
C PHE A 134 12.71 1.98 -7.34
N HIS A 135 11.96 2.47 -8.33
CA HIS A 135 12.44 2.49 -9.70
C HIS A 135 13.69 3.38 -9.84
N VAL A 136 13.70 4.57 -9.23
CA VAL A 136 14.86 5.47 -9.28
C VAL A 136 16.09 4.83 -8.64
N VAL A 137 15.95 4.25 -7.44
CA VAL A 137 17.04 3.57 -6.72
C VAL A 137 17.57 2.38 -7.52
N ASN A 138 16.69 1.57 -8.10
CA ASN A 138 17.09 0.44 -8.93
C ASN A 138 17.87 0.90 -10.18
N ARG A 139 17.45 2.01 -10.80
CA ARG A 139 18.15 2.57 -11.97
C ARG A 139 19.54 3.09 -11.59
N GLU A 140 19.67 3.76 -10.45
CA GLU A 140 20.97 4.22 -9.95
C GLU A 140 21.90 3.03 -9.68
N ALA A 141 21.42 2.00 -8.99
CA ALA A 141 22.19 0.78 -8.76
C ALA A 141 22.63 0.10 -10.06
N GLN A 142 21.76 0.06 -11.08
CA GLN A 142 22.10 -0.45 -12.41
C GLN A 142 23.17 0.38 -13.10
N ILE A 143 23.08 1.72 -13.04
CA ILE A 143 24.10 2.62 -13.62
C ILE A 143 25.43 2.44 -12.89
N GLN A 144 25.43 2.36 -11.56
CA GLN A 144 26.65 2.13 -10.79
C GLN A 144 27.29 0.77 -11.10
N ALA A 145 26.48 -0.28 -11.23
CA ALA A 145 26.96 -1.60 -11.65
C ALA A 145 27.58 -1.53 -13.06
N TRP A 146 26.94 -0.80 -13.99
CA TRP A 146 27.47 -0.59 -15.34
C TRP A 146 28.77 0.22 -15.36
N LEU A 147 28.85 1.32 -14.60
CA LEU A 147 30.06 2.14 -14.48
C LEU A 147 31.23 1.33 -13.89
N SER A 148 30.96 0.52 -12.88
CA SER A 148 31.94 -0.40 -12.30
C SER A 148 32.42 -1.44 -13.32
N PHE A 149 31.50 -1.97 -14.13
CA PHE A 149 31.82 -2.90 -15.22
C PHE A 149 32.74 -2.27 -16.28
N ILE A 150 32.40 -1.08 -16.81
CA ILE A 150 33.19 -0.45 -17.89
C ILE A 150 34.55 0.10 -17.40
N ASN A 151 34.66 0.47 -16.13
CA ASN A 151 35.90 0.97 -15.53
C ASN A 151 36.82 -0.16 -15.04
N THR A 152 36.42 -1.42 -15.17
CA THR A 152 37.28 -2.56 -14.85
C THR A 152 38.37 -2.71 -15.91
N GLU A 153 39.59 -2.23 -15.62
CA GLU A 153 40.73 -2.32 -16.54
C GLU A 153 41.12 -3.79 -16.85
N PRO A 154 41.09 -4.21 -18.13
CA PRO A 154 41.46 -5.57 -18.50
C PRO A 154 42.93 -5.90 -18.19
N GLY A 155 43.83 -4.92 -18.35
CA GLY A 155 45.29 -5.10 -18.23
C GLY A 155 45.81 -5.29 -16.80
N LYS A 156 45.04 -4.91 -15.77
CA LYS A 156 45.40 -5.13 -14.36
C LYS A 156 45.16 -6.58 -13.91
N ASN A 157 44.39 -7.36 -14.67
CA ASN A 157 44.06 -8.74 -14.34
C ASN A 157 44.99 -9.70 -15.10
N LYS A 158 45.98 -10.24 -14.39
CA LYS A 158 47.07 -11.09 -14.93
C LYS A 158 46.64 -12.32 -15.73
N ASN A 159 45.36 -12.72 -15.69
CA ASN A 159 44.78 -13.73 -16.58
C ASN A 159 43.25 -13.59 -16.69
N THR A 160 42.68 -14.28 -17.68
CA THR A 160 41.24 -14.30 -18.01
C THR A 160 40.37 -14.74 -16.83
N ALA A 161 40.85 -15.62 -15.94
CA ALA A 161 40.09 -16.08 -14.78
C ALA A 161 39.96 -15.01 -13.68
N LYS A 162 41.01 -14.22 -13.44
CA LYS A 162 40.97 -13.06 -12.52
C LYS A 162 40.09 -11.95 -13.07
N LEU A 163 40.16 -11.71 -14.39
CA LEU A 163 39.27 -10.78 -15.07
C LEU A 163 37.80 -11.22 -14.93
N HIS A 164 37.52 -12.50 -15.17
CA HIS A 164 36.17 -13.07 -15.00
C HIS A 164 35.68 -13.04 -13.54
N LYS A 165 36.59 -13.16 -12.56
CA LYS A 165 36.28 -13.00 -11.14
C LYS A 165 36.03 -11.53 -10.77
N ALA A 166 36.82 -10.60 -11.30
CA ALA A 166 36.61 -9.16 -11.12
C ALA A 166 35.26 -8.73 -11.71
N PHE A 167 34.94 -9.19 -12.94
CA PHE A 167 33.64 -8.99 -13.56
C PHE A 167 32.49 -9.61 -12.78
N ARG A 168 32.66 -10.82 -12.22
CA ARG A 168 31.64 -11.39 -11.35
C ARG A 168 31.48 -10.58 -10.06
N ASN A 169 32.57 -10.11 -9.46
CA ASN A 169 32.55 -9.34 -8.20
C ASN A 169 31.97 -7.93 -8.35
N THR A 170 32.13 -7.27 -9.49
CA THR A 170 31.40 -6.03 -9.80
C THR A 170 29.91 -6.29 -10.01
N VAL A 171 29.57 -7.48 -10.53
CA VAL A 171 28.20 -7.99 -10.63
C VAL A 171 27.66 -8.51 -9.29
N TRP A 172 28.48 -8.79 -8.27
CA TRP A 172 28.03 -9.35 -6.98
C TRP A 172 27.24 -8.36 -6.11
N TYR A 173 27.35 -7.04 -6.33
CA TYR A 173 26.40 -6.07 -5.78
C TYR A 173 25.03 -6.11 -6.48
N SER A 174 24.96 -6.72 -7.67
CA SER A 174 23.73 -6.93 -8.44
C SER A 174 23.19 -8.36 -8.34
N SER A 175 23.93 -9.35 -7.85
CA SER A 175 23.47 -10.76 -7.77
C SER A 175 22.68 -11.10 -6.50
N MET A 176 22.46 -10.15 -5.59
CA MET A 176 21.34 -10.22 -4.63
C MET A 176 19.97 -9.87 -5.28
N LEU A 177 19.95 -9.52 -6.58
CA LEU A 177 18.74 -9.18 -7.36
C LEU A 177 18.25 -10.31 -8.30
N LYS A 178 18.69 -11.55 -8.09
CA LYS A 178 18.07 -12.72 -8.73
C LYS A 178 17.95 -13.87 -7.73
N ASN A 179 16.81 -13.89 -7.04
CA ASN A 179 15.98 -15.06 -6.73
C ASN A 179 14.60 -14.57 -6.31
#